data_AF-A0AA42C9T8-F1
#
_entry.id   AF-A0AA42C9T8-F1
#
_cell.length_a   1.000
_cell.length_b   1.000
_cell.length_c   1.000
_cell.angle_alpha   90.00
_cell.angle_beta   90.00
_cell.angle_gamma   90.00
#
_symmetry.space_group_name_H-M   'P 1'
#
loop_
_entity.id
_entity.type
_entity.pdbx_description
1 polymer ?
#
loop_
_entity_poly.entity_id
_entity_poly.type
_entity_poly.pdbx_seq_one_letter_code
_entity_poly.pdbx_strand_id
1 'polypeptide(L)'
;MDKQYEKQILLQFADLYGEFPKGKLVAGESPDFLLKIKPRKAIGIELTELKGQDFLNHTGSLIEPQNALIHIEHTIRAKEEKLYLYRKKKLYQLWLLIHLNSLSPGINFRLSNKLNKLNFNSGFDRIFLIELARERLYELLSD
;
A
#
# COMPACT_ATOMS: atom_id res chain seq x y z
N MET A 1 7.39 -3.99 13.23
CA MET A 1 8.11 -3.27 12.16
C MET A 1 8.66 -2.00 12.76
N ASP A 2 9.93 -1.66 12.51
CA ASP A 2 10.47 -0.36 12.97
C ASP A 2 10.23 0.74 11.92
N LYS A 3 10.32 2.00 12.35
CA LYS A 3 10.06 3.16 11.47
C LYS A 3 11.10 3.32 10.35
N GLN A 4 12.29 2.73 10.50
CA GLN A 4 13.33 2.79 9.47
C GLN A 4 12.99 1.86 8.30
N TYR A 5 12.50 0.66 8.59
CA TYR A 5 12.05 -0.30 7.59
C TYR A 5 10.82 0.21 6.81
N GLU A 6 9.84 0.79 7.51
CA GLU A 6 8.70 1.45 6.84
C GLU A 6 9.16 2.55 5.88
N LYS A 7 10.15 3.34 6.28
CA LYS A 7 10.73 4.38 5.43
C LYS A 7 11.45 3.78 4.22
N GLN A 8 12.15 2.65 4.37
CA GLN A 8 12.80 1.96 3.25
C GLN A 8 11.78 1.48 2.22
N ILE A 9 10.69 0.85 2.66
CA ILE A 9 9.58 0.45 1.78
C ILE A 9 9.05 1.66 1.02
N LEU A 10 8.87 2.78 1.71
CA LEU A 10 8.33 3.99 1.10
C LEU A 10 9.29 4.63 0.08
N LEU A 11 10.61 4.56 0.33
CA LEU A 11 11.62 5.00 -0.64
C LEU A 11 11.61 4.11 -1.88
N GLN A 12 11.56 2.79 -1.71
CA GLN A 12 11.45 1.85 -2.82
C GLN A 12 10.16 2.09 -3.64
N PHE A 13 9.04 2.35 -2.97
CA PHE A 13 7.80 2.76 -3.65
C PHE A 13 7.98 4.04 -4.46
N ALA A 14 8.62 5.06 -3.90
CA ALA A 14 8.85 6.32 -4.59
C ALA A 14 9.76 6.16 -5.82
N ASP A 15 10.74 5.27 -5.76
CA ASP A 15 11.63 4.96 -6.89
C ASP A 15 10.90 4.21 -8.01
N LEU A 16 9.95 3.34 -7.65
CA LEU A 16 9.15 2.57 -8.62
C LEU A 16 7.98 3.36 -9.20
N TYR A 17 7.43 4.32 -8.45
CA TYR A 17 6.30 5.13 -8.89
C TYR A 17 6.80 6.37 -9.63
N GLY A 18 6.90 6.30 -10.97
CA GLY A 18 7.43 7.38 -11.81
C GLY A 18 6.73 8.74 -11.68
N GLU A 19 5.50 8.76 -11.16
CA GLU A 19 4.72 9.99 -10.89
C GLU A 19 4.75 10.43 -9.42
N PHE A 20 5.67 9.90 -8.60
CA PHE A 20 5.73 10.24 -7.18
C PHE A 20 5.95 11.75 -6.97
N PRO A 21 5.05 12.46 -6.24
CA PRO A 21 5.15 13.89 -6.10
C PRO A 21 6.40 14.33 -5.33
N LYS A 22 7.08 15.36 -5.84
CA LYS A 22 8.18 15.99 -5.10
C LYS A 22 7.65 16.68 -3.84
N GLY A 23 8.29 16.43 -2.70
CA GLY A 23 7.88 17.01 -1.43
C GLY A 23 8.72 16.53 -0.26
N LYS A 24 8.47 17.10 0.92
CA LYS A 24 9.12 16.66 2.16
C LYS A 24 8.30 15.54 2.79
N LEU A 25 8.90 14.36 2.88
CA LEU A 25 8.34 13.23 3.61
C LEU A 25 8.58 13.38 5.12
N VAL A 26 7.54 13.25 5.92
CA VAL A 26 7.63 13.23 7.39
C VAL A 26 6.84 12.04 7.95
N ALA A 27 7.34 11.45 9.03
CA ALA A 27 6.59 10.46 9.79
C ALA A 27 5.34 11.09 10.43
N GLY A 28 4.28 10.31 10.52
CA GLY A 28 3.04 10.66 11.20
C GLY A 28 2.52 9.46 12.00
N GLU A 29 1.52 9.71 12.84
CA GLU A 29 0.86 8.66 13.64
C GLU A 29 -0.42 8.11 12.98
N SER A 30 -1.01 8.87 12.06
CA SER A 30 -2.28 8.55 11.40
C SER A 30 -2.56 9.59 10.30
N PRO A 31 -2.19 9.38 9.04
CA PRO A 31 -1.51 8.19 8.50
C PRO A 31 -0.02 8.13 8.88
N ASP A 32 0.62 7.00 8.60
CA ASP A 32 2.02 6.69 8.97
C ASP A 32 3.05 7.68 8.43
N PHE A 33 2.77 8.28 7.28
CA PHE A 33 3.59 9.31 6.67
C PHE A 33 2.76 10.42 6.05
N LEU A 34 3.36 11.61 5.99
CA LEU A 34 2.83 12.76 5.26
C LEU A 34 3.87 13.23 4.25
N LEU A 35 3.49 13.25 2.98
CA LEU A 35 4.25 13.88 1.91
C LEU A 35 3.78 15.32 1.73
N LYS A 36 4.54 16.27 2.25
CA LYS A 36 4.25 17.71 2.15
C LYS A 36 4.71 18.25 0.80
N ILE A 37 3.77 18.41 -0.13
CA ILE A 37 4.01 18.97 -1.47
C ILE A 37 4.08 20.51 -1.38
N LYS A 38 3.12 21.12 -0.68
CA LYS A 38 3.04 22.57 -0.40
C LYS A 38 2.43 22.80 1.00
N PRO A 39 2.50 24.01 1.60
CA PRO A 39 2.01 24.27 2.97
C PRO A 39 0.57 23.82 3.26
N ARG A 40 -0.32 23.84 2.26
CA ARG A 40 -1.72 23.38 2.36
C ARG A 40 -2.03 22.17 1.48
N LYS A 41 -1.00 21.51 0.94
CA LYS A 41 -1.15 20.36 0.05
C LYS A 41 -0.23 19.24 0.53
N ALA A 42 -0.80 18.30 1.27
CA ALA A 42 -0.11 17.12 1.76
C ALA A 42 -0.87 15.86 1.37
N ILE A 43 -0.11 14.82 1.01
CA ILE A 43 -0.63 13.48 0.79
C ILE A 43 -0.35 12.68 2.05
N GLY A 44 -1.38 12.02 2.58
CA GLY A 44 -1.22 11.03 3.62
C GLY A 44 -0.91 9.66 3.02
N ILE A 45 0.06 8.95 3.56
CA ILE A 45 0.42 7.60 3.11
C ILE A 45 0.32 6.68 4.32
N GLU A 46 -0.69 5.81 4.30
CA GLU A 46 -0.82 4.70 5.25
C GLU A 46 -0.09 3.49 4.68
N LEU A 47 0.81 2.91 5.47
CA LEU A 47 1.58 1.74 5.09
C LEU A 47 0.99 0.52 5.81
N THR A 48 0.89 -0.60 5.10
CA THR A 48 0.44 -1.84 5.72
C THR A 48 1.01 -3.05 5.04
N GLU A 49 1.21 -4.09 5.83
CA GLU A 49 1.55 -5.38 5.32
C GLU A 49 0.30 -6.09 4.76
N LEU A 50 0.45 -6.83 3.65
CA LEU A 50 -0.61 -7.65 3.10
C LEU A 50 -0.95 -8.78 4.08
N LYS A 51 -2.24 -8.93 4.41
CA LYS A 51 -2.72 -10.05 5.24
C LYS A 51 -2.42 -11.40 4.58
N GLY A 52 -2.21 -12.44 5.40
CA GLY A 52 -1.98 -13.80 4.90
C GLY A 52 -0.51 -14.12 4.57
N GLN A 53 0.44 -13.28 4.98
CA GLN A 53 1.87 -13.60 4.92
C GLN A 53 2.27 -14.59 6.02
N ASP A 54 3.19 -15.49 5.66
CA ASP A 54 3.73 -16.53 6.53
C ASP A 54 4.82 -15.95 7.42
N PHE A 55 4.40 -15.55 8.62
CA PHE A 55 5.30 -15.10 9.68
C PHE A 55 5.92 -16.26 10.45
N LEU A 56 5.28 -17.44 10.46
CA LEU A 56 5.72 -18.60 11.25
C LEU A 56 7.00 -19.21 10.66
N ASN A 57 7.07 -19.29 9.33
CA ASN A 57 8.26 -19.81 8.63
C ASN A 57 9.24 -18.71 8.23
N HIS A 58 9.00 -17.45 8.63
CA HIS A 58 9.82 -16.27 8.31
C HIS A 58 10.14 -16.10 6.82
N THR A 59 9.33 -16.68 5.93
CA THR A 59 9.55 -16.59 4.48
C THR A 59 9.02 -15.28 3.89
N GLY A 60 8.12 -14.60 4.61
CA GLY A 60 7.39 -13.43 4.09
C GLY A 60 6.55 -13.75 2.85
N SER A 61 6.32 -15.03 2.56
CA SER A 61 5.52 -15.47 1.42
C SER A 61 4.06 -15.57 1.82
N LEU A 62 3.13 -15.39 0.88
CA LEU A 62 1.71 -15.64 1.15
C LEU A 62 1.47 -17.13 1.47
N ILE A 63 0.74 -17.43 2.54
CA ILE A 63 0.37 -18.79 2.98
C ILE A 63 -0.59 -19.43 1.95
N GLU A 64 -1.50 -18.64 1.40
CA GLU A 64 -2.44 -19.07 0.36
C GLU A 64 -2.39 -18.13 -0.85
N PRO A 65 -1.36 -18.22 -1.69
CA PRO A 65 -1.15 -17.30 -2.81
C PRO A 65 -2.35 -17.24 -3.78
N GLN A 66 -3.11 -18.33 -3.94
CA GLN A 66 -4.35 -18.38 -4.72
C GLN A 66 -5.44 -17.43 -4.20
N ASN A 67 -5.42 -17.11 -2.91
CA ASN A 67 -6.34 -16.22 -2.22
C ASN A 67 -5.81 -14.78 -2.10
N ALA A 68 -4.75 -14.42 -2.84
CA ALA A 68 -4.15 -13.09 -2.81
C ALA A 68 -5.17 -11.94 -2.95
N LEU A 69 -6.19 -12.09 -3.80
CA LEU A 69 -7.24 -11.08 -3.95
C LEU A 69 -8.09 -10.90 -2.69
N ILE A 70 -8.48 -12.00 -2.04
CA ILE A 70 -9.24 -11.98 -0.78
C ILE A 70 -8.39 -11.31 0.30
N HIS A 71 -7.09 -11.62 0.34
CA HIS A 71 -6.16 -10.96 1.26
C HIS A 71 -6.03 -9.45 1.01
N ILE A 72 -5.98 -9.01 -0.26
CA ILE A 72 -5.95 -7.59 -0.62
C ILE A 72 -7.24 -6.91 -0.15
N GLU A 73 -8.40 -7.47 -0.49
CA GLU A 73 -9.71 -6.92 -0.10
C GLU A 73 -9.86 -6.81 1.42
N HIS A 74 -9.50 -7.87 2.16
CA HIS A 74 -9.51 -7.86 3.62
C HIS A 74 -8.51 -6.86 4.23
N THR A 75 -7.41 -6.57 3.53
CA THR A 75 -6.42 -5.58 3.95
C THR A 75 -6.97 -4.17 3.78
N ILE A 76 -7.53 -3.86 2.60
CA ILE A 76 -8.17 -2.57 2.29
C ILE A 76 -9.32 -2.31 3.28
N ARG A 77 -10.25 -3.27 3.44
CA ARG A 77 -11.42 -3.12 4.31
C ARG A 77 -11.05 -2.85 5.78
N ALA A 78 -9.97 -3.46 6.28
CA ALA A 78 -9.53 -3.19 7.65
C ALA A 78 -8.93 -1.79 7.84
N LYS A 79 -8.46 -1.15 6.75
CA LYS A 79 -7.95 0.22 6.78
C LYS A 79 -9.05 1.25 6.53
N GLU A 80 -10.12 0.90 5.82
CA GLU A 80 -11.33 1.72 5.67
C GLU A 80 -11.89 2.19 7.02
N GLU A 81 -11.89 1.30 8.03
CA GLU A 81 -12.37 1.62 9.38
C GLU A 81 -11.63 2.79 10.05
N LYS A 82 -10.41 3.11 9.59
CA LYS A 82 -9.60 4.23 10.10
C LYS A 82 -9.78 5.53 9.34
N LEU A 83 -10.49 5.54 8.20
CA LEU A 83 -10.64 6.73 7.35
C LEU A 83 -11.18 7.95 8.07
N TYR A 84 -12.09 7.74 9.03
CA TYR A 84 -12.66 8.83 9.82
C TYR A 84 -11.60 9.63 10.61
N LEU A 85 -10.49 8.99 11.01
CA LEU A 85 -9.38 9.66 11.69
C LEU A 85 -8.59 10.55 10.74
N TYR A 86 -8.37 10.09 9.51
CA TYR A 86 -7.58 10.79 8.51
C TYR A 86 -8.32 11.98 7.90
N ARG A 87 -9.64 11.85 7.69
CA ARG A 87 -10.48 12.92 7.11
C ARG A 87 -10.45 14.22 7.93
N LYS A 88 -10.24 14.15 9.25
CA LYS A 88 -10.09 15.34 10.12
C LYS A 88 -8.87 16.18 9.77
N LYS A 89 -7.84 15.62 9.14
CA LYS A 89 -6.56 16.28 8.83
C LYS A 89 -6.59 17.12 7.54
N LYS A 90 -7.72 17.15 6.81
CA LYS A 90 -7.88 17.92 5.55
C LYS A 90 -6.73 17.70 4.56
N LEU A 91 -6.35 16.43 4.38
CA LEU A 91 -5.31 16.05 3.44
C LEU A 91 -5.80 16.26 2.00
N TYR A 92 -4.86 16.54 1.09
CA TYR A 92 -5.18 16.69 -0.33
C TYR A 92 -5.56 15.35 -0.95
N GLN A 93 -4.81 14.31 -0.57
CA GLN A 93 -5.08 12.92 -0.92
C GLN A 93 -4.66 12.02 0.25
N LEU A 94 -5.23 10.82 0.28
CA LEU A 94 -4.90 9.76 1.19
C LEU A 94 -4.65 8.48 0.38
N TRP A 95 -3.42 7.99 0.45
CA TRP A 95 -2.96 6.81 -0.26
C TRP A 95 -2.79 5.64 0.71
N LEU A 96 -3.13 4.44 0.24
CA LEU A 96 -2.86 3.20 0.93
C LEU A 96 -1.74 2.46 0.19
N LEU A 97 -0.61 2.21 0.86
CA LEU A 97 0.49 1.42 0.34
C LEU A 97 0.51 0.05 1.06
N ILE A 98 0.19 -1.01 0.32
CA ILE A 98 0.21 -2.38 0.80
C ILE A 98 1.53 -3.02 0.34
N HIS A 99 2.32 -3.58 1.25
CA HIS A 99 3.57 -4.25 0.91
C HIS A 99 3.53 -5.75 1.23
N LEU A 100 4.30 -6.52 0.45
CA LEU A 100 4.56 -7.94 0.66
C LEU A 100 5.98 -8.28 0.19
N ASN A 101 6.57 -9.33 0.75
CA ASN A 101 7.92 -9.70 0.35
C ASN A 101 7.96 -10.28 -1.07
N SER A 102 7.20 -11.35 -1.34
CA SER A 102 7.18 -11.98 -2.66
C SER A 102 5.86 -12.68 -2.99
N LEU A 103 5.55 -12.76 -4.30
CA LEU A 103 4.49 -13.60 -4.85
C LEU A 103 5.09 -14.79 -5.60
N SER A 104 4.43 -15.94 -5.56
CA SER A 104 4.78 -17.03 -6.46
C SER A 104 4.55 -16.61 -7.94
N PRO A 105 5.45 -16.95 -8.88
CA PRO A 105 5.37 -16.47 -10.27
C PRO A 105 4.03 -16.70 -10.96
N GLY A 106 3.42 -17.89 -10.77
CA GLY A 106 2.14 -18.24 -11.39
C GLY A 106 0.94 -17.45 -10.85
N ILE A 107 0.99 -17.03 -9.59
CA ILE A 107 -0.03 -16.16 -8.99
C ILE A 107 0.13 -14.74 -9.45
N ASN A 108 1.37 -14.25 -9.56
CA ASN A 108 1.67 -12.89 -10.03
C ASN A 108 1.00 -12.59 -11.39
N PHE A 109 1.19 -13.45 -12.39
CA PHE A 109 0.56 -13.30 -13.71
C PHE A 109 -0.98 -13.30 -13.66
N ARG A 110 -1.57 -14.14 -12.80
CA ARG A 110 -3.03 -14.19 -12.63
C ARG A 110 -3.54 -12.94 -11.90
N LEU A 111 -2.80 -12.47 -10.91
CA LEU A 111 -3.14 -11.32 -10.10
C LEU A 111 -3.09 -10.05 -10.94
N SER A 112 -2.01 -9.80 -11.68
CA SER A 112 -1.88 -8.62 -12.55
C SER A 112 -3.06 -8.49 -13.53
N ASN A 113 -3.47 -9.59 -14.16
CA ASN A 113 -4.61 -9.62 -15.08
C ASN A 113 -5.96 -9.32 -14.40
N LYS A 114 -6.10 -9.68 -13.12
CA LYS A 114 -7.34 -9.44 -12.35
C LYS A 114 -7.37 -8.05 -11.73
N LEU A 115 -6.25 -7.55 -11.21
CA LEU A 115 -6.18 -6.21 -10.58
C LEU A 115 -6.55 -5.10 -11.57
N ASN A 116 -6.17 -5.22 -12.84
CA ASN A 116 -6.54 -4.27 -13.88
C ASN A 116 -8.05 -4.23 -14.22
N LYS A 117 -8.84 -5.18 -13.69
CA LYS A 117 -10.28 -5.32 -13.97
C LYS A 117 -11.15 -5.14 -12.73
N LEU A 118 -10.54 -5.04 -11.56
CA LEU A 118 -11.25 -5.00 -10.29
C LEU A 118 -11.17 -3.60 -9.73
N ASN A 119 -12.34 -3.00 -9.48
CA ASN A 119 -12.45 -1.79 -8.71
C ASN A 119 -12.67 -2.16 -7.24
N PHE A 120 -11.81 -1.64 -6.37
CA PHE A 120 -11.95 -1.77 -4.94
C PHE A 120 -12.71 -0.56 -4.44
N ASN A 121 -13.93 -0.77 -3.91
CA ASN A 121 -14.67 0.30 -3.26
C ASN A 121 -13.95 0.69 -1.97
N SER A 122 -13.36 1.89 -1.98
CA SER A 122 -12.47 2.36 -0.92
C SER A 122 -12.49 3.88 -0.86
N GLY A 123 -12.43 4.44 0.35
CA GLY A 123 -12.31 5.88 0.54
C GLY A 123 -10.86 6.41 0.49
N PHE A 124 -9.88 5.57 0.13
CA PHE A 124 -8.54 6.00 -0.23
C PHE A 124 -8.50 6.50 -1.67
N ASP A 125 -7.84 7.62 -1.93
CA ASP A 125 -7.76 8.22 -3.28
C ASP A 125 -6.92 7.37 -4.24
N ARG A 126 -5.94 6.62 -3.71
CA ARG A 126 -5.10 5.68 -4.46
C ARG A 126 -4.70 4.51 -3.57
N ILE A 127 -4.63 3.32 -4.16
CA ILE A 127 -4.21 2.10 -3.47
C ILE A 127 -3.10 1.45 -4.28
N PHE A 128 -2.00 1.12 -3.61
CA PHE A 128 -0.83 0.52 -4.22
C PHE A 128 -0.50 -0.82 -3.56
N LEU A 129 -0.02 -1.77 -4.36
CA LEU A 129 0.57 -3.03 -3.91
C LEU A 129 2.03 -3.09 -4.37
N ILE A 130 2.98 -3.18 -3.44
CA ILE A 130 4.42 -3.31 -3.75
C ILE A 130 4.95 -4.70 -3.34
N GLU A 131 5.50 -5.43 -4.31
CA GLU A 131 6.26 -6.68 -4.10
C GLU A 131 7.75 -6.33 -3.94
N LEU A 132 8.24 -6.35 -2.70
CA LEU A 132 9.56 -5.82 -2.34
C LEU A 132 10.70 -6.58 -3.01
N ALA A 133 10.66 -7.92 -3.01
CA ALA A 133 11.76 -8.75 -3.52
C ALA A 133 11.94 -8.68 -5.04
N ARG A 134 10.92 -8.23 -5.79
CA ARG A 134 10.96 -8.09 -7.25
C ARG A 134 10.86 -6.66 -7.74
N GLU A 135 10.79 -5.71 -6.81
CA GLU A 135 10.63 -4.29 -7.11
C GLU A 135 9.46 -4.04 -8.08
N ARG A 136 8.30 -4.67 -7.81
CA ARG A 136 7.10 -4.50 -8.64
C ARG A 136 6.05 -3.69 -7.92
N LEU A 137 5.45 -2.77 -8.65
CA LEU A 137 4.39 -1.91 -8.17
C LEU A 137 3.12 -2.13 -9.01
N TYR A 138 1.99 -2.27 -8.33
CA TYR A 138 0.66 -2.30 -8.94
C TYR A 138 -0.18 -1.18 -8.31
N GLU A 139 -0.80 -0.35 -9.14
CA GLU A 139 -1.86 0.55 -8.71
C GLU A 139 -3.19 -0.18 -8.86
N LEU A 140 -3.98 -0.19 -7.78
CA LEU A 140 -5.30 -0.82 -7.77
C LEU A 140 -6.34 0.25 -8.07
N LEU A 141 -7.29 -0.07 -8.95
CA LEU A 141 -8.38 0.86 -9.27
C LEU A 141 -9.29 1.02 -8.04
N SER A 142 -9.52 2.26 -7.63
CA SER A 142 -10.53 2.64 -6.65
C SER A 142 -11.67 3.39 -7.35
N ASP A 143 -12.93 3.05 -7.03
CA ASP A 143 -14.13 3.73 -7.56
C ASP A 143 -14.34 5.14 -6.98
#